data_AF-A0A9E5F3Y3-F1
#
_entry.id   AF-A0A9E5F3Y3-F1
#
_cell.length_a   1.000
_cell.length_b   1.000
_cell.length_c   1.000
_cell.angle_alpha   90.00
_cell.angle_beta   90.00
_cell.angle_gamma   90.00
#
_symmetry.space_group_name_H-M   'P 1'
#
loop_
_entity.id
_entity.type
_entity.pdbx_description
1 polymer ?
#
loop_
_entity_poly.entity_id
_entity_poly.type
_entity_poly.pdbx_seq_one_letter_code
_entity_poly.pdbx_strand_id
1 'polypeptide(L)'
;MADKDGVADLKGITTDEKTKYPYVVVRYMAAVYSRRQVVFKPSGQAGVENQNIVCIHPAPYANGKLKQECVDELVDILKDLTHSSGFRMCLVLAEKSCIFVEPDGQTKSSDDPPSGGVRIKSVGEENQKKTGQN
;
A
#
# COMPACT_ATOMS: atom_id res chain seq x y z
N MET A 1 -6.57 -24.15 41.65
CA MET A 1 -5.21 -24.70 41.42
C MET A 1 -5.19 -25.25 40.01
N ALA A 2 -4.39 -24.80 39.07
CA ALA A 2 -3.62 -23.60 38.85
C ALA A 2 -3.31 -23.66 37.35
N ASP A 3 -3.42 -22.51 36.70
CA ASP A 3 -2.72 -22.07 35.50
C ASP A 3 -2.12 -23.11 34.57
N LYS A 4 -2.60 -23.12 33.33
CA LYS A 4 -1.72 -23.19 32.15
C LYS A 4 -2.26 -22.28 31.05
N ASP A 5 -2.09 -20.98 31.27
CA ASP A 5 -1.96 -20.00 30.20
C ASP A 5 -0.75 -20.38 29.33
N GLY A 6 -1.03 -21.11 28.26
CA GLY A 6 -0.10 -21.27 27.14
C GLY A 6 -0.11 -20.00 26.32
N VAL A 7 0.61 -18.98 26.77
CA VAL A 7 0.96 -17.80 25.95
C VAL A 7 1.79 -18.32 24.79
N ALA A 8 1.11 -18.54 23.66
CA ALA A 8 1.75 -18.88 22.41
C ALA A 8 2.67 -17.72 22.01
N ASP A 9 3.96 -18.05 21.89
CA ASP A 9 5.00 -17.27 21.24
C ASP A 9 4.42 -16.38 20.12
N LEU A 10 4.47 -15.06 20.31
CA LEU A 10 4.18 -14.04 19.29
C LEU A 10 5.31 -13.98 18.24
N LYS A 11 5.78 -15.13 17.76
CA LYS A 11 6.62 -15.25 16.56
C LYS A 11 5.70 -15.26 15.33
N GLY A 12 5.13 -14.12 15.00
CA GLY A 12 4.14 -14.04 13.93
C GLY A 12 3.94 -12.68 13.28
N ILE A 13 4.81 -11.69 13.57
CA ILE A 13 4.87 -10.49 12.73
C ILE A 13 5.71 -10.87 11.50
N THR A 14 5.11 -11.59 10.55
CA THR A 14 5.69 -11.71 9.20
C THR A 14 5.41 -10.42 8.44
N THR A 15 5.94 -9.30 8.93
CA THR A 15 6.47 -8.31 8.00
C THR A 15 7.80 -8.89 7.56
N ASP A 16 7.77 -9.76 6.55
CA ASP A 16 9.00 -9.97 5.79
C ASP A 16 9.35 -8.56 5.28
N GLU A 17 10.39 -7.92 5.83
CA GLU A 17 10.80 -6.56 5.44
C GLU A 17 11.04 -6.44 3.92
N LYS A 18 11.03 -7.57 3.21
CA LYS A 18 11.11 -7.71 1.77
C LYS A 18 9.78 -7.58 1.01
N THR A 19 8.60 -7.60 1.66
CA THR A 19 7.35 -7.45 0.90
C THR A 19 7.18 -5.99 0.46
N LYS A 20 7.43 -5.74 -0.82
CA LYS A 20 7.28 -4.43 -1.48
C LYS A 20 5.84 -3.88 -1.39
N TYR A 21 4.85 -4.76 -1.22
CA TYR A 21 3.42 -4.48 -1.19
C TYR A 21 2.74 -5.29 -0.06
N PRO A 22 1.58 -4.84 0.46
CA PRO A 22 0.91 -3.59 0.14
C PRO A 22 1.48 -2.39 0.91
N TYR A 23 1.25 -1.19 0.38
CA TYR A 23 1.53 0.07 1.07
C TYR A 23 0.53 1.14 0.66
N VAL A 24 0.48 2.24 1.41
CA VAL A 24 -0.41 3.37 1.14
C VAL A 24 0.41 4.60 0.78
N VAL A 25 -0.02 5.31 -0.26
CA VAL A 25 0.48 6.64 -0.60
C VAL A 25 -0.54 7.68 -0.17
N VAL A 26 -0.13 8.61 0.68
CA VAL A 26 -0.91 9.79 1.07
C VAL A 26 -0.48 10.96 0.22
N ARG A 27 -1.43 11.62 -0.45
CA ARG A 27 -1.18 12.80 -1.28
C ARG A 27 -1.58 14.06 -0.51
N TYR A 28 -0.59 14.76 0.05
CA TYR A 28 -0.80 16.02 0.74
C TYR A 28 -1.02 17.18 -0.25
N MET A 29 -0.28 17.16 -1.37
CA MET A 29 -0.38 18.16 -2.45
C MET A 29 -0.10 17.50 -3.81
N ALA A 30 -0.21 18.27 -4.90
CA ALA A 30 -0.05 17.75 -6.26
C ALA A 30 1.26 16.97 -6.50
N ALA A 31 2.34 17.35 -5.83
CA ALA A 31 3.67 16.74 -5.94
C ALA A 31 4.27 16.31 -4.58
N VAL A 32 3.49 16.34 -3.50
CA VAL A 32 3.97 15.99 -2.14
C VAL A 32 3.26 14.73 -1.69
N TYR A 33 4.03 13.65 -1.61
CA TYR A 33 3.56 12.31 -1.29
C TYR A 33 4.28 11.75 -0.07
N SER A 34 3.58 10.98 0.74
CA SER A 34 4.17 10.18 1.82
C SER A 34 3.74 8.74 1.68
N ARG A 35 4.68 7.82 1.90
CA ARG A 35 4.42 6.39 1.94
C ARG A 35 4.19 5.96 3.39
N ARG A 36 3.11 5.22 3.62
CA ARG A 36 2.80 4.54 4.88
C ARG A 36 2.80 3.04 4.64
N GLN A 37 3.39 2.29 5.57
CA GLN A 37 3.39 0.83 5.48
C GLN A 37 2.04 0.28 5.93
N VAL A 38 1.68 -0.87 5.37
CA VAL A 38 0.56 -1.68 5.86
C VAL A 38 1.14 -2.78 6.74
N VAL A 39 0.63 -2.89 7.96
CA VAL A 39 1.03 -3.89 8.95
C VAL A 39 -0.16 -4.79 9.22
N PHE A 40 0.03 -6.09 9.08
CA PHE A 40 -0.98 -7.08 9.42
C PHE A 40 -0.74 -7.60 10.83
N LYS A 41 -1.79 -7.65 11.65
CA LYS A 41 -1.74 -8.23 12.99
C LYS A 41 -2.81 -9.33 13.12
N PRO A 42 -2.57 -10.41 13.86
CA PRO A 42 -3.55 -11.49 14.02
C PRO A 42 -4.74 -11.10 14.91
N SER A 43 -4.56 -10.12 15.78
CA SER A 43 -5.59 -9.61 16.70
C SER A 43 -5.29 -8.15 17.07
N GLY A 44 -6.30 -7.45 17.61
CA GLY A 44 -6.19 -6.05 18.03
C GLY A 44 -7.25 -5.19 17.36
N GLN A 45 -6.93 -3.91 17.20
CA GLN A 45 -7.81 -2.92 16.57
C GLN A 45 -7.20 -2.49 15.23
N ALA A 46 -8.02 -2.52 14.18
CA ALA A 46 -7.66 -1.99 12.87
C ALA A 46 -7.62 -0.46 12.89
N GLY A 47 -6.80 0.16 12.04
CA GLY A 47 -6.73 1.63 11.95
C GLY A 47 -5.31 2.14 11.70
N VAL A 48 -4.90 3.15 12.46
CA VAL A 48 -3.57 3.78 12.32
C VAL A 48 -2.79 3.66 13.61
N GLU A 49 -1.57 3.14 13.52
CA GLU A 49 -0.64 3.01 14.63
C GLU A 49 0.76 3.41 14.20
N ASN A 50 1.39 4.38 14.88
CA ASN A 50 2.74 4.86 14.56
C ASN A 50 2.91 5.21 13.06
N GLN A 51 1.92 5.90 12.47
CA GLN A 51 1.85 6.25 11.05
C GLN A 51 1.66 5.07 10.07
N ASN A 52 1.60 3.83 10.55
CA ASN A 52 1.29 2.66 9.74
C ASN A 52 -0.21 2.41 9.68
N ILE A 53 -0.66 1.80 8.59
CA ILE A 53 -2.03 1.31 8.44
C ILE A 53 -2.07 -0.12 8.97
N VAL A 54 -2.90 -0.38 9.96
CA VAL A 54 -3.02 -1.69 10.62
C VAL A 54 -4.30 -2.38 10.18
N CYS A 55 -4.16 -3.58 9.62
CA CYS A 55 -5.28 -4.48 9.26
C CYS A 55 -5.20 -5.74 10.13
N ILE A 56 -6.35 -6.17 10.68
CA ILE A 56 -6.39 -7.29 11.61
C ILE A 56 -6.80 -8.55 10.87
N HIS A 57 -5.81 -9.38 10.53
CA HIS A 57 -6.07 -10.62 9.82
C HIS A 57 -5.02 -11.70 10.14
N PRO A 58 -5.42 -12.92 10.56
CA PRO A 58 -4.48 -13.98 10.97
C PRO A 58 -3.69 -14.59 9.82
N ALA A 59 -4.25 -14.61 8.61
CA ALA A 59 -3.61 -15.15 7.40
C ALA A 59 -3.93 -14.29 6.17
N PRO A 60 -3.33 -13.07 6.05
CA PRO A 60 -3.75 -12.06 5.07
C PRO A 60 -3.49 -12.44 3.61
N TYR A 61 -2.61 -13.41 3.37
CA TYR A 61 -2.23 -13.86 2.04
C TYR A 61 -2.70 -15.28 1.75
N ALA A 62 -3.14 -15.50 0.51
CA ALA A 62 -3.39 -16.81 -0.07
C ALA A 62 -2.68 -16.89 -1.42
N ASN A 63 -1.84 -17.91 -1.63
CA ASN A 63 -1.07 -18.08 -2.86
C ASN A 63 -0.22 -16.85 -3.25
N GLY A 64 0.36 -16.17 -2.25
CA GLY A 64 1.18 -14.97 -2.47
C GLY A 64 0.40 -13.72 -2.87
N LYS A 65 -0.94 -13.77 -2.87
CA LYS A 65 -1.82 -12.63 -3.12
C LYS A 65 -2.55 -12.23 -1.85
N LEU A 66 -2.76 -10.94 -1.66
CA LEU A 66 -3.57 -10.43 -0.56
C LEU A 66 -5.02 -10.89 -0.76
N LYS A 67 -5.66 -11.38 0.30
CA LYS A 67 -7.05 -11.80 0.24
C LYS A 67 -7.98 -10.60 0.08
N GLN A 68 -9.12 -10.81 -0.59
CA GLN A 68 -10.10 -9.74 -0.83
C GLN A 68 -10.65 -9.15 0.48
N GLU A 69 -10.89 -9.98 1.50
CA GLU A 69 -11.34 -9.52 2.83
C GLU A 69 -10.39 -8.50 3.48
N CYS A 70 -9.06 -8.67 3.30
CA CYS A 70 -8.08 -7.69 3.77
C CYS A 70 -8.06 -6.43 2.90
N VAL A 71 -8.30 -6.55 1.59
CA VAL A 71 -8.40 -5.40 0.68
C VAL A 71 -9.58 -4.52 1.08
N ASP A 72 -10.73 -5.14 1.34
CA ASP A 72 -11.96 -4.45 1.71
C ASP A 72 -11.80 -3.71 3.04
N GLU A 73 -11.24 -4.39 4.06
CA GLU A 73 -10.94 -3.78 5.37
C GLU A 73 -9.97 -2.59 5.24
N LEU A 74 -8.91 -2.74 4.43
CA LEU A 74 -7.98 -1.64 4.18
C LEU A 74 -8.66 -0.46 3.48
N VAL A 75 -9.53 -0.72 2.51
CA VAL A 75 -10.27 0.33 1.81
C VAL A 75 -11.19 1.07 2.78
N ASP A 76 -11.85 0.37 3.70
CA ASP A 76 -12.73 1.01 4.69
C ASP A 76 -11.94 1.87 5.69
N ILE A 77 -10.81 1.38 6.20
CA ILE A 77 -9.89 2.20 7.01
C ILE A 77 -9.46 3.45 6.22
N LEU A 78 -9.15 3.30 4.94
CA LEU A 78 -8.73 4.42 4.10
C LEU A 78 -9.85 5.41 3.82
N LYS A 79 -11.11 4.99 3.68
CA LYS A 79 -12.25 5.92 3.54
C LYS A 79 -12.39 6.79 4.78
N ASP A 80 -12.30 6.20 5.96
CA ASP A 80 -12.36 6.97 7.22
C ASP A 80 -11.20 7.97 7.34
N LEU A 81 -10.00 7.54 6.92
CA LEU A 81 -8.81 8.39 6.93
C LEU A 81 -8.84 9.49 5.87
N THR A 82 -9.31 9.22 4.65
CA THR A 82 -9.43 10.23 3.59
C THR A 82 -10.52 11.24 3.95
N HIS A 83 -11.63 10.77 4.51
CA HIS A 83 -12.72 11.63 4.97
C HIS A 83 -12.27 12.56 6.10
N SER A 84 -11.63 12.03 7.14
CA SER A 84 -11.19 12.81 8.31
C SER A 84 -10.02 13.75 8.02
N SER A 85 -9.09 13.36 7.15
CA SER A 85 -7.91 14.18 6.83
C SER A 85 -8.11 15.14 5.66
N GLY A 86 -9.08 14.88 4.78
CA GLY A 86 -9.28 15.58 3.52
C GLY A 86 -8.23 15.24 2.44
N PHE A 87 -7.28 14.35 2.71
CA PHE A 87 -6.24 13.96 1.76
C PHE A 87 -6.62 12.72 0.97
N ARG A 88 -6.28 12.72 -0.32
CA ARG A 88 -6.43 11.55 -1.19
C ARG A 88 -5.41 10.49 -0.82
N MET A 89 -5.83 9.23 -0.86
CA MET A 89 -4.95 8.09 -0.58
C MET A 89 -4.99 7.08 -1.72
N CYS A 90 -3.91 6.33 -1.87
CA CYS A 90 -3.80 5.26 -2.85
C CYS A 90 -3.25 4.01 -2.18
N LEU A 91 -4.05 2.95 -2.13
CA LEU A 91 -3.64 1.62 -1.70
C LEU A 91 -2.95 0.90 -2.86
N VAL A 92 -1.67 0.61 -2.73
CA VAL A 92 -0.89 -0.09 -3.76
C VAL A 92 -0.76 -1.56 -3.38
N LEU A 93 -1.40 -2.44 -4.15
CA LEU A 93 -1.50 -3.88 -3.91
C LEU A 93 -0.41 -4.67 -4.63
N ALA A 94 -0.02 -4.21 -5.81
CA ALA A 94 1.04 -4.80 -6.63
C ALA A 94 1.67 -3.74 -7.55
N GLU A 95 2.61 -4.15 -8.41
CA GLU A 95 3.29 -3.24 -9.35
C GLU A 95 2.36 -2.52 -10.31
N LYS A 96 1.29 -3.20 -10.75
CA LYS A 96 0.28 -2.67 -11.67
C LYS A 96 -1.12 -2.85 -11.09
N SER A 97 -1.27 -2.59 -9.79
CA SER A 97 -2.58 -2.70 -9.13
C SER A 97 -2.64 -1.78 -7.93
N CYS A 98 -3.56 -0.82 -7.98
CA CYS A 98 -3.84 0.08 -6.89
C CYS A 98 -5.32 0.50 -6.84
N ILE A 99 -5.72 1.04 -5.70
CA ILE A 99 -7.06 1.58 -5.44
C ILE A 99 -6.89 2.99 -4.90
N PHE A 100 -7.42 3.98 -5.63
CA PHE A 100 -7.53 5.35 -5.16
C PHE A 100 -8.76 5.51 -4.29
N VAL A 101 -8.61 6.23 -3.18
CA VAL A 101 -9.69 6.56 -2.23
C VAL A 101 -9.75 8.07 -2.09
N GLU A 102 -10.91 8.63 -2.41
CA GLU A 102 -11.19 10.07 -2.38
C GLU A 102 -11.85 10.47 -1.04
N PRO A 103 -11.80 11.75 -0.64
CA PRO A 103 -12.41 12.22 0.61
C PRO A 103 -13.95 12.13 0.67
N ASP A 104 -14.60 11.99 -0.48
CA ASP A 104 -16.04 11.76 -0.60
C ASP A 104 -16.43 10.28 -0.49
N GLY A 105 -15.45 9.40 -0.21
CA GLY A 105 -15.62 7.97 -0.09
C GLY A 105 -15.62 7.21 -1.41
N GLN A 106 -15.50 7.90 -2.56
CA GLN A 106 -15.38 7.22 -3.85
C GLN A 106 -14.06 6.45 -3.96
N THR A 107 -14.13 5.29 -4.62
CA THR A 107 -12.97 4.43 -4.86
C THR A 107 -12.78 4.18 -6.35
N LYS A 108 -11.54 4.16 -6.82
CA LYS A 108 -11.20 3.84 -8.22
C LYS A 108 -10.00 2.91 -8.32
N SER A 109 -10.20 1.74 -8.90
CA SER A 109 -9.10 0.82 -9.23
C SER A 109 -8.31 1.31 -10.44
N SER A 110 -7.00 1.06 -10.46
CA SER A 110 -6.12 1.41 -11.56
C SER A 110 -4.90 0.50 -11.60
N ASP A 111 -4.41 0.24 -12.81
CA ASP A 111 -3.16 -0.48 -13.05
C ASP A 111 -1.95 0.47 -13.17
N ASP A 112 -2.19 1.78 -13.19
CA ASP A 112 -1.14 2.79 -13.22
C ASP A 112 -0.65 3.07 -11.80
N PRO A 113 0.66 3.07 -11.54
CA PRO A 113 1.18 3.42 -10.23
C PRO A 113 0.84 4.88 -9.90
N PRO A 114 0.71 5.25 -8.60
CA PRO A 114 0.54 6.64 -8.22
C PRO A 114 1.72 7.46 -8.78
N SER A 115 1.43 8.37 -9.71
CA SER A 115 2.43 9.12 -10.46
C SER A 115 3.04 10.21 -9.58
N GLY A 116 4.04 9.81 -8.80
CA GLY A 116 4.74 10.65 -7.83
C GLY A 116 5.76 11.63 -8.42
N GLY A 117 6.03 11.61 -9.73
CA GLY A 117 7.08 12.45 -10.29
C GLY A 117 7.13 12.51 -11.81
N VAL A 118 7.63 13.65 -12.31
CA VAL A 118 8.05 13.81 -13.70
C VAL A 118 9.21 12.84 -13.93
N ARG A 119 9.01 11.86 -14.81
CA ARG A 119 10.14 11.06 -15.33
C ARG A 119 10.94 11.96 -16.26
N ILE A 120 11.93 12.68 -15.73
CA ILE A 120 12.90 13.42 -16.56
C ILE A 120 13.69 12.34 -17.30
N LYS A 121 13.39 12.15 -18.59
CA LYS A 121 14.24 11.33 -19.45
C LYS A 121 15.61 11.98 -19.47
N SER A 122 16.65 11.25 -19.09
CA SER A 122 18.03 11.68 -19.25
C SER A 122 18.24 12.05 -20.71
N VAL A 123 18.59 13.31 -20.99
CA VAL A 123 18.95 13.76 -22.34
C VAL A 123 20.28 13.12 -22.68
N GLY A 124 20.25 11.96 -23.33
CA GLY A 124 21.44 11.18 -23.64
C GLY A 124 21.23 10.01 -24.58
N GLU A 125 20.10 9.91 -25.28
CA GLU A 125 20.01 9.01 -26.44
C GLU A 125 20.39 9.80 -27.70
N GLU A 126 21.70 9.76 -27.92
CA GLU A 126 22.39 10.26 -29.10
C GLU A 126 21.80 9.59 -30.36
N ASN A 127 21.29 10.42 -31.27
CA ASN A 127 20.87 10.05 -32.61
C ASN A 127 22.01 9.33 -33.35
N GLN A 128 22.04 7.99 -33.37
CA GLN A 128 22.80 7.26 -34.38
C GLN A 128 22.06 7.35 -35.71
N LYS A 129 22.31 8.47 -36.39
CA LYS A 129 22.03 8.69 -37.80
C LYS A 129 22.89 7.71 -38.60
N LYS A 130 22.34 6.55 -38.96
CA LYS A 130 22.96 5.66 -39.97
C LYS A 130 22.95 6.38 -41.31
N THR A 131 24.06 7.05 -41.62
CA THR A 131 24.42 7.47 -42.97
C THR A 131 24.62 6.23 -43.82
N GLY A 132 23.88 6.15 -44.92
CA GLY A 132 24.10 5.17 -45.97
C GLY A 132 25.42 5.38 -46.69
N GLN A 133 26.09 4.27 -46.97
CA GLN A 133 27.12 4.01 -47.98
C GLN A 133 27.04 2.48 -48.18
N ASN A 134 27.01 1.87 -49.36
CA ASN A 134 26.95 2.25 -50.78
C ASN A 134 26.12 1.18 -51.49
#